data_AF-A0A8S2UGS5-F1
#
_entry.id   AF-A0A8S2UGS5-F1
#
_cell.length_a   1.000
_cell.length_b   1.000
_cell.length_c   1.000
_cell.angle_alpha   90.00
_cell.angle_beta   90.00
_cell.angle_gamma   90.00
#
_symmetry.space_group_name_H-M   'P 1'
#
loop_
_entity.id
_entity.type
_entity.pdbx_description
1 polymer ?
#
loop_
_entity_poly.entity_id
_entity_poly.type
_entity_poly.pdbx_seq_one_letter_code
_entity_poly.pdbx_strand_id
1 'polypeptide(L)' 'MSSRHDLSLQQKVELIKDNNDGNGLSQRKLAEKYNISLGSVSNVLKRKPEYLNDYETNQNQNVKRK' A
#
# COMPACT_ATOMS: atom_id res chain seq x y z
N MET A 1 5.28 -24.03 -1.28
CA MET A 1 4.16 -23.08 -1.48
C MET A 1 4.55 -21.77 -0.82
N SER A 2 5.00 -20.75 -1.56
CA SER A 2 5.20 -19.41 -0.97
C SER A 2 3.84 -18.86 -0.60
N SER A 3 3.54 -18.75 0.69
CA SER A 3 2.39 -18.02 1.17
C SER A 3 2.51 -16.58 0.68
N ARG A 4 1.62 -16.18 -0.23
CA ARG A 4 1.57 -14.80 -0.71
C ARG A 4 1.14 -13.93 0.46
N HIS A 5 2.06 -13.13 0.99
CA HIS A 5 1.73 -12.16 2.03
C HIS A 5 0.92 -11.04 1.37
N ASP A 6 -0.39 -11.03 1.60
CA ASP A 6 -1.28 -10.00 1.09
C ASP A 6 -1.34 -8.83 2.07
N LEU A 7 -0.98 -7.65 1.57
CA LEU A 7 -1.04 -6.41 2.34
C LEU A 7 -2.50 -5.93 2.48
N SER A 8 -2.82 -5.40 3.66
CA SER A 8 -4.08 -4.68 3.87
C SER A 8 -4.13 -3.38 3.05
N LEU A 9 -5.34 -2.83 2.85
CA LEU A 9 -5.51 -1.56 2.14
C LEU A 9 -4.70 -0.42 2.80
N GLN A 10 -4.68 -0.38 4.13
CA GLN A 10 -3.90 0.60 4.88
C GLN A 10 -2.39 0.44 4.62
N GLN A 11 -1.86 -0.79 4.69
CA GLN A 11 -0.45 -1.06 4.43
C GLN A 11 -0.03 -0.69 2.99
N LYS A 12 -0.92 -0.88 2.00
CA LYS A 12 -0.68 -0.46 0.62
C LYS A 12 -0.57 1.07 0.51
N VAL A 13 -1.42 1.81 1.23
CA VAL A 13 -1.37 3.28 1.27
C VAL A 13 -0.12 3.78 1.99
N GLU A 14 0.26 3.17 3.11
CA GLU A 14 1.51 3.49 3.81
C GLU A 14 2.73 3.25 2.91
N LEU A 15 2.77 2.14 2.16
CA LEU A 15 3.83 1.86 1.18
C LEU A 15 3.92 2.94 0.10
N ILE A 16 2.77 3.43 -0.38
CA ILE A 16 2.72 4.52 -1.36
C ILE A 16 3.25 5.83 -0.77
N LYS A 17 2.94 6.13 0.49
CA LYS A 17 3.44 7.33 1.19
C LYS A 17 4.96 7.26 1.40
N ASP A 18 5.46 6.13 1.90
CA ASP A 18 6.89 5.86 2.08
C ASP A 18 7.71 6.00 0.79
N ASN A 19 7.10 5.77 -0.38
CA ASN A 19 7.73 5.93 -1.69
C ASN A 19 7.71 7.39 -2.19
N ASN A 20 6.79 8.24 -1.73
CA ASN A 20 6.63 9.62 -2.21
C ASN A 20 7.33 10.67 -1.33
N ASP A 21 7.64 10.38 -0.06
CA ASP A 21 8.30 11.32 0.84
C ASP A 21 9.75 11.56 0.41
N GLY A 22 10.01 12.56 -0.44
CA GLY A 22 11.26 13.32 -0.69
C GLY A 22 12.58 12.58 -0.99
N ASN A 23 12.86 11.50 -0.27
CA ASN A 23 13.92 10.50 -0.37
C ASN A 23 13.32 9.07 -0.40
N GLY A 24 12.17 8.91 -1.06
CA GLY A 24 11.32 7.71 -1.00
C GLY A 24 12.10 6.40 -0.98
N LEU A 25 11.68 5.49 -0.10
CA LEU A 25 12.34 4.18 0.04
C LEU A 25 12.37 3.47 -1.33
N SER A 26 13.53 2.96 -1.70
CA SER A 26 13.65 2.17 -2.92
C SER A 26 12.73 0.94 -2.85
N GLN A 27 12.29 0.44 -3.99
CA GLN A 27 11.41 -0.74 -4.06
C GLN A 27 11.98 -1.94 -3.30
N ARG A 28 13.32 -2.06 -3.22
CA ARG A 28 14.00 -3.08 -2.43
C ARG A 28 13.82 -2.89 -0.93
N LYS A 29 13.98 -1.66 -0.43
CA LYS A 29 13.72 -1.34 0.99
C LYS A 29 12.24 -1.51 1.34
N LEU A 30 11.33 -1.17 0.42
CA LEU A 30 9.89 -1.40 0.61
C LEU A 30 9.55 -2.89 0.66
N ALA A 31 10.14 -3.70 -0.22
CA ALA A 31 9.97 -5.15 -0.21
C ALA A 31 10.43 -5.77 1.12
N GLU A 32 11.57 -5.32 1.64
CA GLU A 32 12.09 -5.75 2.94
C GLU A 32 11.21 -5.28 4.10
N LYS A 33 10.81 -4.00 4.12
CA LYS A 33 9.98 -3.39 5.18
C LYS A 33 8.61 -4.07 5.30
N TYR A 34 7.99 -4.39 4.18
CA TYR A 34 6.64 -4.96 4.12
C TYR A 34 6.65 -6.49 3.95
N ASN A 35 7.83 -7.12 3.91
CA ASN A 35 8.03 -8.56 3.69
C ASN A 35 7.25 -9.11 2.48
N ILE A 36 7.33 -8.40 1.36
CA ILE A 36 6.67 -8.76 0.10
C ILE A 36 7.67 -8.80 -1.06
N SER A 37 7.28 -9.45 -2.15
CA SER A 37 8.10 -9.46 -3.36
C SER A 37 8.22 -8.08 -4.01
N LEU A 38 9.33 -7.83 -4.72
CA LEU A 38 9.51 -6.64 -5.55
C LEU A 38 8.38 -6.45 -6.58
N GLY A 39 7.87 -7.56 -7.15
CA GLY A 39 6.74 -7.52 -8.07
C GLY A 39 5.45 -7.03 -7.40
N SER A 40 5.22 -7.44 -6.14
CA SER A 40 4.10 -6.93 -5.34
C SER A 40 4.24 -5.42 -5.08
N VAL A 41 5.44 -4.94 -4.73
CA VAL A 41 5.70 -3.50 -4.54
C VAL A 41 5.40 -2.73 -5.82
N SER A 42 5.94 -3.19 -6.96
CA SER A 42 5.70 -2.56 -8.27
C SER A 42 4.20 -2.49 -8.61
N ASN A 43 3.46 -3.58 -8.38
CA ASN A 43 2.02 -3.63 -8.62
C ASN A 43 1.25 -2.68 -7.70
N VAL A 44 1.65 -2.54 -6.44
CA VAL A 44 1.02 -1.59 -5.50
C VAL A 44 1.22 -0.16 -5.98
N LEU A 45 2.46 0.21 -6.36
CA LEU A 45 2.79 1.55 -6.84
C LEU A 45 2.09 1.91 -8.16
N LYS A 46 1.94 0.95 -9.09
CA LYS A 46 1.19 1.15 -10.34
C LYS A 46 -0.29 1.47 -10.10
N ARG A 47 -0.89 0.77 -9.14
CA ARG A 47 -2.30 0.92 -8.74
C ARG A 47 -2.50 1.94 -7.61
N LYS A 48 -1.53 2.84 -7.38
CA LYS A 48 -1.61 3.86 -6.32
C LYS A 48 -2.90 4.69 -6.32
N PRO A 49 -3.46 5.17 -7.46
CA PRO A 49 -4.67 6.00 -7.39
C PRO A 49 -5.88 5.20 -6.89
N GLU A 50 -5.97 3.91 -7.22
CA GLU A 50 -7.05 3.04 -6.79
C GLU A 50 -7.04 2.87 -5.27
N TYR A 51 -5.88 2.52 -4.69
CA TYR A 51 -5.79 2.29 -3.24
C TYR A 51 -6.00 3.57 -2.42
N LEU A 52 -5.57 4.73 -2.92
CA LEU A 52 -5.83 6.01 -2.26
C LEU A 52 -7.33 6.34 -2.26
N ASN A 53 -7.99 6.20 -3.41
CA ASN A 53 -9.43 6.42 -3.54
C ASN A 53 -10.25 5.43 -2.69
N ASP A 54 -9.88 4.15 -2.70
CA ASP A 54 -10.53 3.13 -1.88
C ASP A 54 -10.36 3.42 -0.39
N TYR A 55 -9.17 3.86 0.04
CA TYR A 55 -8.92 4.22 1.43
C TYR A 55 -9.76 5.42 1.87
N GLU A 56 -9.80 6.48 1.06
CA GLU A 56 -10.66 7.65 1.33
C GLU A 56 -12.14 7.28 1.39
N THR A 57 -12.62 6.46 0.44
CA THR A 57 -14.01 6.01 0.40
C THR A 57 -14.36 5.15 1.62
N ASN A 58 -13.48 4.23 2.03
CA ASN A 58 -13.67 3.39 3.22
C ASN A 58 -13.62 4.19 4.53
N GLN A 59 -12.74 5.19 4.64
CA GLN A 59 -12.70 6.08 5.80
C GLN A 59 -14.00 6.89 5.91
N ASN A 60 -14.53 7.37 4.77
CA ASN A 60 -15.80 8.12 4.73
C ASN A 60 -17.04 7.25 5.05
N GLN A 61 -16.99 5.94 4.79
CA GLN A 61 -18.08 4.99 5.10
C GLN A 61 -18.20 4.69 6.60
N ASN A 62 -17.15 4.90 7.40
CA ASN A 62 -17.18 4.68 8.86
C ASN A 62 -17.85 5.84 9.65
N VAL A 63 -18.27 6.92 8.99
CA VAL A 63 -18.90 8.10 9.65
C VAL A 63 -20.43 7.97 9.77
N LYS A 64 -21.04 6.84 9.36
CA LYS A 64 -22.49 6.62 9.52
C LYS A 64 -22.81 5.23 10.05
N ARG A 65 -22.68 5.05 11.37
CA ARG A 65 -23.66 4.27 12.13
C ARG A 65 -24.18 5.16 13.25
N LYS A 66 -25.45 5.54 13.08
CA LYS A 66 -26.27 6.40 13.94
C LYS A 66 -26.45 5.78 15.33
#